data_AF-A0A436W3R1-F1
#
_entry.id   AF-A0A436W3R1-F1
#
_cell.length_a   1.000
_cell.length_b   1.000
_cell.length_c   1.000
_cell.angle_alpha   90.00
_cell.angle_beta   90.00
_cell.angle_gamma   90.00
#
_symmetry.space_group_name_H-M   'P 1'
#
loop_
_entity.id
_entity.type
_entity.pdbx_description
1 polymer ?
#
loop_
_entity_poly.entity_id
_entity_poly.type
_entity_poly.pdbx_seq_one_letter_code
_entity_poly.pdbx_strand_id
1 'polypeptide(L)'
;MATLQSQISPASDTFRANAERMRALVADISEKAASIERGGSDEARERHVGRGKLLPRERLAQLLDIGSPFLEIGQFAAWSM
;
A
#
# COMPACT_ATOMS: atom_id res chain seq x y z
N MET A 1 -14.27 31.33 13.47
CA MET A 1 -13.66 29.99 13.35
C MET A 1 -12.20 30.10 13.75
N ALA A 2 -11.70 29.20 14.59
CA ALA A 2 -10.29 29.19 14.96
C ALA A 2 -9.46 28.61 13.80
N THR A 3 -8.59 29.44 13.21
CA THR A 3 -7.65 29.02 12.17
C THR A 3 -6.33 28.62 12.79
N LEU A 4 -5.79 27.45 12.42
CA LEU A 4 -4.44 27.07 12.78
C LEU A 4 -3.44 27.72 11.81
N GLN A 5 -2.54 28.53 12.35
CA GLN A 5 -1.45 29.13 11.58
C GLN A 5 -0.23 28.21 11.65
N SER A 6 0.15 27.62 10.52
CA SER A 6 1.36 26.80 10.43
C SER A 6 2.60 27.68 10.54
N GLN A 7 3.52 27.30 11.43
CA GLN A 7 4.83 27.95 11.55
C GLN A 7 5.92 27.23 10.74
N ILE A 8 5.55 26.21 9.98
CA ILE A 8 6.48 25.45 9.14
C ILE A 8 6.67 26.18 7.82
N SER A 9 7.94 26.38 7.42
CA SER A 9 8.29 26.85 6.08
C SER A 9 8.63 25.68 5.16
N PRO A 10 7.82 25.40 4.12
CA PRO A 10 8.08 24.31 3.17
C PRO A 10 9.35 24.51 2.32
N ALA A 11 9.83 25.75 2.21
CA ALA A 11 11.03 26.08 1.46
C ALA A 11 12.32 25.82 2.26
N SER A 12 12.23 25.71 3.59
CA SER A 12 13.39 25.54 4.48
C SER A 12 14.12 24.22 4.26
N ASP A 13 15.44 24.23 4.47
CA ASP A 13 16.28 23.03 4.31
C ASP A 13 15.87 21.91 5.28
N THR A 14 15.51 22.27 6.52
CA THR A 14 14.98 21.31 7.51
C THR A 14 13.71 20.62 7.02
N PHE A 15 12.77 21.36 6.41
CA PHE A 15 11.56 20.76 5.86
C PHE A 15 11.91 19.81 4.69
N ARG A 16 12.80 20.24 3.80
CA ARG A 16 13.24 19.41 2.65
C ARG A 16 13.87 18.11 3.11
N ALA A 17 14.78 18.16 4.08
CA ALA A 17 15.43 16.96 4.64
C ALA A 17 14.41 16.02 5.31
N ASN A 18 13.46 16.56 6.07
CA ASN A 18 12.40 15.77 6.69
C ASN A 18 11.48 15.12 5.65
N ALA A 19 11.11 15.88 4.62
CA ALA A 19 10.26 15.40 3.53
C ALA A 19 10.96 14.31 2.72
N GLU A 20 12.25 14.47 2.42
CA GLU A 20 13.06 13.47 1.73
C GLU A 20 13.12 12.16 2.52
N ARG A 21 13.45 12.22 3.82
CA ARG A 21 13.48 11.04 4.69
C ARG A 21 12.12 10.35 4.75
N MET A 22 11.03 11.12 4.89
CA MET A 22 9.69 10.55 4.94
C MET A 22 9.31 9.88 3.62
N ARG A 23 9.64 10.50 2.47
CA ARG A 23 9.39 9.90 1.15
C ARG A 23 10.14 8.58 0.98
N ALA A 24 11.38 8.49 1.46
CA ALA A 24 12.14 7.24 1.41
C ALA A 24 11.45 6.12 2.22
N LEU A 25 10.95 6.42 3.42
CA LEU A 25 10.21 5.45 4.23
C LEU A 25 8.87 5.03 3.59
N VAL A 26 8.14 5.99 3.00
CA VAL A 26 6.89 5.69 2.28
C VAL A 26 7.16 4.82 1.06
N ALA A 27 8.24 5.07 0.33
CA ALA A 27 8.64 4.26 -0.81
C ALA A 27 8.98 2.82 -0.39
N ASP A 28 9.76 2.65 0.68
CA ASP A 28 10.09 1.33 1.25
C ASP A 28 8.84 0.55 1.68
N ILE A 29 7.90 1.20 2.35
CA ILE A 29 6.61 0.58 2.71
C ILE A 29 5.81 0.19 1.45
N SER A 30 5.78 1.05 0.44
CA SER A 30 5.04 0.81 -0.80
C SER A 30 5.61 -0.37 -1.59
N GLU A 31 6.93 -0.51 -1.63
CA GLU A 31 7.60 -1.64 -2.29
C GLU A 31 7.29 -2.98 -1.58
N LYS A 32 7.35 -2.99 -0.25
CA LYS A 32 6.99 -4.18 0.55
C LYS A 32 5.52 -4.53 0.40
N ALA A 33 4.64 -3.53 0.41
CA ALA A 33 3.20 -3.69 0.16
C ALA A 33 2.94 -4.34 -1.20
N ALA A 34 3.61 -3.88 -2.26
CA ALA A 34 3.50 -4.47 -3.59
C ALA A 34 3.95 -5.94 -3.62
N SER A 35 4.98 -6.30 -2.85
CA SER A 35 5.39 -7.70 -2.70
C SER A 35 4.33 -8.55 -2.03
N ILE A 36 3.75 -8.06 -0.92
CA ILE A 36 2.67 -8.73 -0.18
C ILE A 36 1.41 -8.90 -1.06
N GLU A 37 1.09 -7.88 -1.87
CA GLU A 37 -0.07 -7.90 -2.76
C GLU A 37 -0.03 -9.03 -3.79
N ARG A 38 1.17 -9.51 -4.16
CA ARG A 38 1.32 -10.68 -5.03
C ARG A 38 0.79 -11.96 -4.38
N GLY A 39 0.76 -12.04 -3.05
CA GLY A 39 0.31 -13.19 -2.30
C GLY A 39 1.36 -14.31 -2.25
N GLY A 40 0.94 -15.54 -2.50
CA GLY A 40 1.82 -16.72 -2.48
C GLY A 40 2.82 -16.77 -3.63
N SER A 41 3.65 -17.82 -3.65
CA SER A 41 4.60 -18.07 -4.74
C SER A 41 3.92 -18.16 -6.11
N ASP A 42 4.66 -17.84 -7.17
CA ASP A 42 4.13 -17.88 -8.54
C ASP A 42 3.55 -19.25 -8.90
N GLU A 43 4.23 -20.34 -8.51
CA GLU A 43 3.73 -21.71 -8.70
C GLU A 43 2.36 -21.95 -8.02
N ALA A 44 2.17 -21.44 -6.80
CA ALA A 44 0.90 -21.57 -6.09
C ALA A 44 -0.21 -20.76 -6.77
N ARG A 45 0.13 -19.57 -7.31
CA ARG A 45 -0.80 -18.71 -8.06
C ARG A 45 -1.21 -19.37 -9.37
N GLU A 46 -0.25 -19.86 -10.15
CA GLU A 46 -0.50 -20.58 -11.41
C GLU A 46 -1.37 -21.81 -11.19
N ARG A 47 -1.08 -22.61 -10.16
CA ARG A 47 -1.91 -23.77 -9.80
C ARG A 47 -3.33 -23.37 -9.40
N HIS A 48 -3.51 -22.23 -8.73
CA HIS A 48 -4.83 -21.73 -8.33
C HIS A 48 -5.62 -21.24 -9.54
N VAL A 49 -5.00 -20.45 -10.42
CA VAL A 49 -5.59 -19.95 -11.67
C VAL A 49 -5.88 -21.09 -12.65
N GLY A 50 -4.97 -22.07 -12.77
CA GLY A 50 -5.14 -23.27 -13.61
C GLY A 50 -6.33 -24.15 -13.20
N ARG A 51 -6.87 -23.97 -11.99
CA ARG A 51 -8.15 -24.58 -11.55
C ARG A 51 -9.38 -23.76 -11.94
N GLY A 52 -9.23 -22.74 -12.77
CA GLY A 52 -10.29 -21.82 -13.19
C GLY A 52 -10.76 -20.88 -12.07
N LYS A 53 -9.94 -20.64 -11.04
CA LYS A 53 -10.30 -19.81 -9.88
C LYS A 53 -9.60 -18.45 -9.96
N LEU A 54 -10.34 -17.39 -9.64
CA LEU A 54 -9.78 -16.06 -9.40
C LEU A 54 -8.91 -16.04 -8.13
N LEU A 55 -7.84 -15.26 -8.16
CA LEU A 55 -7.04 -14.92 -6.98
C LEU A 55 -7.87 -14.12 -5.97
N PRO A 56 -7.56 -14.16 -4.67
CA PRO A 56 -8.35 -13.44 -3.65
C PRO A 56 -8.54 -11.94 -3.93
N ARG A 57 -7.48 -11.24 -4.36
CA ARG A 57 -7.55 -9.80 -4.69
C ARG A 57 -8.32 -9.51 -5.97
N GLU A 58 -8.31 -10.44 -6.94
CA GLU A 58 -9.14 -10.31 -8.15
C GLU A 58 -10.63 -10.44 -7.81
N ARG A 59 -10.99 -11.35 -6.88
CA ARG A 59 -12.37 -11.46 -6.38
C ARG A 59 -12.83 -10.18 -5.70
N LEU A 60 -11.95 -9.59 -4.87
CA LEU A 60 -12.22 -8.31 -4.23
C LEU A 60 -12.44 -7.21 -5.26
N ALA A 61 -11.58 -7.10 -6.28
CA ALA A 61 -11.69 -6.10 -7.33
C ALA A 61 -13.00 -6.22 -8.13
N GLN A 62 -13.53 -7.43 -8.32
CA GLN A 62 -14.84 -7.65 -8.96
C GLN A 62 -16.03 -7.40 -8.03
N LEU A 63 -15.83 -7.48 -6.71
CA LEU A 63 -16.86 -7.26 -5.71
C LEU A 63 -17.09 -5.78 -5.40
N LEU A 64 -16.02 -4.97 -5.47
CA LEU A 64 -16.09 -3.54 -5.18
C LEU A 64 -16.72 -2.76 -6.33
N ASP A 65 -17.49 -1.73 -5.99
CA ASP A 65 -17.98 -0.76 -6.96
C ASP A 65 -16.81 -0.02 -7.62
N ILE A 66 -16.92 0.20 -8.94
CA ILE A 66 -15.88 0.86 -9.73
C ILE A 66 -15.63 2.27 -9.19
N GLY A 67 -14.40 2.54 -8.77
CA GLY A 67 -13.98 3.83 -8.23
C GLY A 67 -14.30 4.05 -6.75
N SER A 68 -14.91 3.07 -6.06
CA SER A 68 -15.10 3.15 -4.62
C SER A 68 -13.74 3.16 -3.89
N PRO A 69 -13.54 3.99 -2.86
CA PRO A 69 -12.38 3.87 -2.00
C PRO A 69 -12.40 2.52 -1.27
N PHE A 70 -11.21 1.97 -1.03
CA PHE A 70 -11.00 0.74 -0.27
C PHE A 70 -9.92 0.97 0.78
N LEU A 71 -10.20 0.58 2.03
CA LEU A 71 -9.25 0.65 3.14
C LEU A 71 -8.90 -0.78 3.59
N GLU A 72 -7.67 -1.19 3.33
CA GLU A 72 -7.17 -2.51 3.73
C GLU A 72 -6.75 -2.54 5.20
N ILE A 73 -7.03 -3.63 5.90
CA ILE A 73 -6.68 -3.82 7.31
C ILE A 73 -5.70 -4.99 7.43
N GLY A 74 -4.60 -4.78 8.14
CA GLY A 74 -3.65 -5.85 8.45
C GLY A 74 -2.79 -6.32 7.28
N GLN A 75 -2.53 -5.46 6.28
CA GLN A 75 -1.73 -5.81 5.10
C GLN A 75 -0.37 -6.44 5.46
N PHE A 76 0.30 -5.95 6.51
CA PHE A 76 1.60 -6.45 6.97
C PHE A 76 1.51 -7.53 8.06
N ALA A 77 0.33 -8.12 8.28
CA ALA A 77 0.18 -9.20 9.24
C ALA A 77 1.12 -10.37 8.89
N ALA A 78 1.87 -10.85 9.87
CA ALA A 78 2.90 -11.89 9.73
C ALA A 78 4.04 -11.57 8.72
N TRP A 79 4.31 -10.30 8.44
CA TRP A 79 5.47 -9.92 7.63
C TRP A 79 6.78 -10.34 8.31
N SER A 80 7.66 -11.00 7.55
CA SER A 80 8.97 -11.53 8.01
C SER A 80 8.91 -12.60 9.13
N MET A 81 7.78 -13.30 9.28
CA MET A 81 7.66 -14.47 10.16
C MET A 81 7.89 -15.79 9.41
#